data_AF-A0A2V0QRI4-F1
#
_entry.id   AF-A0A2V0QRI4-F1
#
_cell.length_a   1.000
_cell.length_b   1.000
_cell.length_c   1.000
_cell.angle_alpha   90.00
_cell.angle_beta   90.00
_cell.angle_gamma   90.00
#
_symmetry.space_group_name_H-M   'P 1'
#
loop_
_entity.id
_entity.type
_entity.pdbx_description
1 polymer ?
#
loop_
_entity_poly.entity_id
_entity_poly.type
_entity_poly.pdbx_seq_one_letter_code
_entity_poly.pdbx_strand_id
1 'polypeptide(L)'
;MNNVIPFDYQGREIRFSSEGWIDATDAARKFAKRPADWLRLPSSQSYLKALAKALGVETEVGKSHFGLVLTIRGGKSQGSWIHPKLAVAFARWLEDDFAVWCDLQIDALLRGDQSAIARFHRACKKFDDCKSLASDSGRNLNAWRREKPGLICEIERGRELLQMTLGLNHPTQSSDQQALA
;
A
#
# COMPACT_ATOMS: atom_id res chain seq x y z
N MET A 1 11.37 7.77 6.32
CA MET A 1 10.27 8.43 5.56
C MET A 1 9.11 7.46 5.47
N ASN A 2 7.85 7.90 5.32
CA ASN A 2 6.74 6.96 5.12
C ASN A 2 6.88 6.32 3.75
N ASN A 3 7.27 5.04 3.74
CA ASN A 3 7.60 4.24 2.56
C ASN A 3 6.33 3.73 1.83
N VAL A 4 5.25 4.51 1.86
CA VAL A 4 3.96 4.15 1.28
C VAL A 4 3.87 4.85 -0.07
N ILE A 5 3.86 4.08 -1.15
CA ILE A 5 3.53 4.59 -2.48
C ILE A 5 2.01 4.79 -2.48
N PRO A 6 1.49 6.04 -2.58
CA PRO A 6 0.06 6.26 -2.63
C PRO A 6 -0.46 5.73 -3.97
N PHE A 7 -1.37 4.75 -3.89
CA PHE A 7 -2.08 4.19 -5.03
C PHE A 7 -3.44 4.90 -5.10
N ASP A 8 -3.63 5.74 -6.11
CA ASP A 8 -4.88 6.45 -6.35
C ASP A 8 -5.71 5.69 -7.41
N TYR A 9 -6.90 5.27 -7.02
CA TYR A 9 -7.93 4.79 -7.95
C TYR A 9 -9.09 5.78 -7.94
N GLN A 10 -9.31 6.55 -9.02
CA GLN A 10 -10.44 7.48 -9.15
C GLN A 10 -10.57 8.52 -8.00
N GLY A 11 -9.46 9.02 -7.47
CA GLY A 11 -9.41 9.91 -6.31
C GLY A 11 -9.57 9.22 -4.95
N ARG A 12 -9.51 7.87 -4.91
CA ARG A 12 -9.72 7.06 -3.71
C ARG A 12 -8.39 6.49 -3.23
N GLU A 13 -7.72 7.21 -2.35
CA GLU A 13 -6.46 6.77 -1.72
C GLU A 13 -6.71 5.62 -0.72
N ILE A 14 -6.09 4.45 -0.88
CA ILE A 14 -6.20 3.36 0.10
C ILE A 14 -5.07 3.43 1.14
N ARG A 15 -5.40 3.27 2.43
CA ARG A 15 -4.44 3.36 3.52
C ARG A 15 -3.83 2.00 3.88
N PHE A 16 -2.52 2.01 4.09
CA PHE A 16 -1.73 0.86 4.50
C PHE A 16 -1.00 1.13 5.82
N SER A 17 -0.83 0.10 6.65
CA SER A 17 0.07 0.14 7.80
C SER A 17 1.53 -0.02 7.36
N SER A 18 2.48 0.20 8.27
CA SER A 18 3.91 -0.05 8.04
C SER A 18 4.22 -1.53 7.70
N GLU A 19 3.35 -2.45 8.13
CA GLU A 19 3.46 -3.88 7.85
C GLU A 19 2.66 -4.31 6.60
N GLY A 20 2.07 -3.35 5.89
CA GLY A 20 1.28 -3.60 4.67
C GLY A 20 -0.15 -4.05 4.92
N TRP A 21 -0.67 -3.93 6.15
CA TRP A 21 -2.09 -4.19 6.43
C TRP A 21 -2.97 -3.10 5.85
N ILE A 22 -4.12 -3.48 5.31
CA ILE A 22 -5.03 -2.55 4.65
C ILE A 22 -6.13 -2.15 5.60
N ASP A 23 -6.43 -0.85 5.69
CA ASP A 23 -7.61 -0.34 6.39
C ASP A 23 -8.88 -0.67 5.57
N ALA A 24 -9.50 -1.79 5.88
CA ALA A 24 -10.70 -2.26 5.21
C ALA A 24 -11.91 -1.38 5.51
N THR A 25 -11.95 -0.73 6.68
CA THR A 25 -13.06 0.18 7.03
C THR A 25 -13.04 1.40 6.14
N ASP A 26 -11.88 2.04 5.99
CA ASP A 26 -11.73 3.20 5.12
C ASP A 26 -11.97 2.85 3.65
N ALA A 27 -11.42 1.72 3.20
CA ALA A 27 -11.64 1.22 1.85
C ALA A 27 -13.13 0.96 1.58
N ALA A 28 -13.80 0.13 2.39
CA ALA A 28 -15.20 -0.23 2.17
C ALA A 28 -16.16 0.96 2.23
N ARG A 29 -15.88 1.94 3.09
CA ARG A 29 -16.67 3.17 3.20
C ARG A 29 -16.76 3.92 1.86
N LYS A 30 -15.70 3.91 1.07
CA LYS A 30 -15.66 4.57 -0.26
C LYS A 30 -16.55 3.89 -1.30
N PHE A 31 -16.91 2.62 -1.07
CA PHE A 31 -17.82 1.84 -1.90
C PHE A 31 -19.18 1.63 -1.20
N ALA A 32 -19.50 2.43 -0.17
CA ALA A 32 -20.72 2.31 0.64
C ALA A 32 -20.97 0.90 1.22
N LYS A 33 -19.89 0.17 1.52
CA LYS A 33 -19.90 -1.22 1.99
C LYS A 33 -19.32 -1.33 3.41
N ARG A 34 -19.54 -2.47 4.09
CA ARG A 34 -18.97 -2.77 5.42
C ARG A 34 -18.13 -4.04 5.39
N PRO A 35 -16.88 -4.04 5.91
CA PRO A 35 -16.02 -5.23 5.88
C PRO A 35 -16.65 -6.46 6.54
N ALA A 36 -17.49 -6.25 7.57
CA ALA A 36 -18.22 -7.32 8.23
C ALA A 36 -19.13 -8.12 7.29
N ASP A 37 -19.69 -7.49 6.25
CA ASP A 37 -20.58 -8.15 5.30
C ASP A 37 -19.77 -9.11 4.41
N TRP A 38 -18.59 -8.68 3.95
CA TRP A 38 -17.66 -9.55 3.23
C TRP A 38 -17.21 -10.74 4.08
N LEU A 39 -16.86 -10.52 5.34
CA LEU A 39 -16.37 -11.56 6.25
C LEU A 39 -17.43 -12.61 6.60
N ARG A 40 -18.72 -12.29 6.43
CA ARG A 40 -19.85 -13.21 6.63
C ARG A 40 -20.14 -14.08 5.41
N LEU A 41 -19.64 -13.73 4.23
CA LEU A 41 -19.90 -14.52 3.03
C LEU A 41 -19.26 -15.92 3.14
N PRO A 42 -19.97 -17.00 2.75
CA PRO A 42 -19.41 -18.35 2.76
C PRO A 42 -18.16 -18.48 1.90
N SER A 43 -18.13 -17.80 0.74
CA SER A 43 -16.96 -17.75 -0.15
C SER A 43 -15.75 -17.13 0.53
N SER A 44 -15.93 -15.99 1.21
CA SER A 44 -14.86 -15.34 1.97
C SER A 44 -14.36 -16.23 3.09
N GLN A 45 -15.24 -16.84 3.88
CA GLN A 45 -14.84 -17.75 4.96
C GLN A 45 -14.05 -18.96 4.43
N SER A 46 -14.48 -19.52 3.29
CA SER A 46 -13.75 -20.59 2.60
C SER A 46 -12.36 -20.13 2.16
N TYR A 47 -12.27 -18.93 1.56
CA TYR A 47 -11.01 -18.36 1.12
C TYR A 47 -10.05 -18.04 2.28
N LEU A 48 -10.56 -17.46 3.38
CA LEU A 48 -9.78 -17.22 4.60
C LEU A 48 -9.20 -18.52 5.18
N LYS A 49 -9.99 -19.60 5.22
CA LYS A 49 -9.52 -20.92 5.66
C LYS A 49 -8.41 -21.46 4.76
N ALA A 50 -8.60 -21.38 3.44
CA ALA A 50 -7.62 -21.82 2.47
C ALA A 50 -6.31 -21.02 2.58
N LEU A 51 -6.40 -19.70 2.76
CA LEU A 51 -5.24 -18.84 2.95
C LEU A 51 -4.52 -19.12 4.27
N ALA A 52 -5.25 -19.27 5.38
CA ALA A 52 -4.65 -19.60 6.68
C ALA A 52 -3.87 -20.92 6.61
N LYS A 53 -4.45 -21.95 5.97
CA LYS A 53 -3.78 -23.23 5.71
C LYS A 53 -2.51 -23.07 4.88
N ALA A 54 -2.56 -22.28 3.80
CA ALA A 54 -1.41 -22.04 2.94
C ALA A 54 -0.27 -21.28 3.64
N LEU A 55 -0.60 -20.45 4.63
CA LEU A 55 0.37 -19.71 5.44
C LEU A 55 0.91 -20.51 6.64
N GLY A 56 0.43 -21.73 6.86
CA GLY A 56 0.79 -22.52 8.03
C GLY A 56 0.30 -21.91 9.34
N VAL A 57 -0.67 -21.00 9.30
CA VAL A 57 -1.28 -20.43 10.49
C VAL A 57 -2.35 -21.39 10.97
N GLU A 58 -1.95 -22.27 11.88
CA GLU A 58 -2.91 -23.17 12.52
C GLU A 58 -3.88 -22.36 13.38
N THR A 59 -5.13 -22.82 13.38
CA THR A 59 -6.23 -22.28 14.18
C THR A 59 -5.87 -22.25 15.65
N GLU A 60 -5.32 -21.14 16.13
CA GLU A 60 -5.42 -20.83 17.55
C GLU A 60 -6.90 -20.63 17.87
N VAL A 61 -7.45 -21.59 18.60
CA VAL A 61 -8.81 -21.56 19.14
C VAL A 61 -8.98 -20.24 19.89
N GLY A 62 -9.73 -19.30 19.30
CA GLY A 62 -9.98 -17.97 19.88
C GLY A 62 -9.59 -16.78 19.00
N LYS A 63 -8.73 -16.95 17.98
CA LYS A 63 -8.44 -15.87 17.03
C LYS A 63 -9.52 -15.77 15.96
N SER A 64 -10.31 -14.69 15.99
CA SER A 64 -11.26 -14.37 14.91
C SER A 64 -10.52 -14.31 13.57
N HIS A 65 -11.05 -15.00 12.55
CA HIS A 65 -10.49 -14.96 11.19
C HIS A 65 -9.01 -15.36 11.06
N PHE A 66 -8.53 -16.28 11.91
CA PHE A 66 -7.17 -16.86 11.82
C PHE A 66 -6.03 -15.83 11.95
N GLY A 67 -6.30 -14.70 12.61
CA GLY A 67 -5.32 -13.60 12.68
C GLY A 67 -5.06 -12.91 11.34
N LEU A 68 -5.89 -13.14 10.31
CA LEU A 68 -5.83 -12.45 9.01
C LEU A 68 -6.64 -11.15 8.99
N VAL A 69 -7.42 -10.92 10.04
CA VAL A 69 -8.23 -9.71 10.23
C VAL A 69 -8.03 -9.23 11.65
N LEU A 70 -7.59 -7.98 11.80
CA LEU A 70 -7.42 -7.33 13.09
C LEU A 70 -8.52 -6.28 13.25
N THR A 71 -9.24 -6.30 14.36
CA THR A 71 -10.23 -5.26 14.67
C THR A 71 -9.70 -4.41 15.81
N ILE A 72 -9.38 -3.16 15.51
CA ILE A 72 -8.91 -2.20 16.51
C ILE A 72 -10.09 -1.32 16.92
N ARG A 73 -10.48 -1.39 18.20
CA ARG A 73 -11.54 -0.57 18.78
C ARG A 73 -10.91 0.54 19.64
N GLY A 74 -10.96 1.78 19.16
CA GLY A 74 -10.39 2.96 19.83
C GLY A 74 -8.98 3.34 19.35
N GLY A 75 -8.53 4.56 19.69
CA GLY A 75 -7.25 5.12 19.26
C GLY A 75 -7.25 5.71 17.85
N LYS A 76 -6.09 6.19 17.39
CA LYS A 76 -5.94 6.87 16.08
C LYS A 76 -6.04 5.91 14.87
N SER A 77 -5.86 4.61 15.07
CA SER A 77 -5.86 3.57 14.02
C SER A 77 -7.09 2.65 14.11
N GLN A 78 -8.23 3.21 14.50
CA GLN A 78 -9.48 2.47 14.64
C GLN A 78 -9.98 1.96 13.29
N GLY A 79 -10.33 0.67 13.22
CA GLY A 79 -10.83 0.05 12.00
C GLY A 79 -10.65 -1.46 11.97
N SER A 80 -11.16 -2.07 10.90
CA SER A 80 -10.84 -3.44 10.54
C SER A 80 -9.67 -3.42 9.57
N TRP A 81 -8.59 -4.08 9.96
CA TRP A 81 -7.38 -4.21 9.18
C TRP A 81 -7.34 -5.61 8.59
N ILE A 82 -7.11 -5.72 7.28
CA ILE A 82 -7.01 -7.01 6.59
C ILE A 82 -5.58 -7.28 6.16
N HIS A 83 -5.19 -8.54 6.24
CA HIS A 83 -3.87 -9.00 5.85
C HIS A 83 -3.62 -8.72 4.35
N PRO A 84 -2.40 -8.29 3.94
CA PRO A 84 -2.13 -7.90 2.55
C PRO A 84 -2.45 -8.99 1.51
N LYS A 85 -2.30 -10.27 1.85
CA LYS A 85 -2.68 -11.39 0.95
C LYS A 85 -4.19 -11.52 0.70
N LEU A 86 -5.02 -10.83 1.46
CA LEU A 86 -6.47 -10.75 1.24
C LEU A 86 -6.88 -9.55 0.38
N ALA A 87 -5.96 -8.65 0.03
CA ALA A 87 -6.23 -7.38 -0.64
C ALA A 87 -7.06 -7.55 -1.92
N VAL A 88 -6.61 -8.43 -2.82
CA VAL A 88 -7.24 -8.64 -4.13
C VAL A 88 -8.63 -9.28 -3.97
N ALA A 89 -8.76 -10.27 -3.08
CA ALA A 89 -10.05 -10.90 -2.81
C ALA A 89 -11.06 -9.92 -2.21
N PHE A 90 -10.58 -8.99 -1.38
CA PHE A 90 -11.41 -7.92 -0.83
C PHE A 90 -11.78 -6.87 -1.90
N ALA A 91 -10.83 -6.47 -2.75
CA ALA A 91 -11.08 -5.57 -3.87
C ALA A 91 -12.16 -6.10 -4.82
N ARG A 92 -12.11 -7.39 -5.16
CA ARG A 92 -13.14 -8.10 -5.97
C ARG A 92 -14.53 -8.01 -5.37
N TRP A 93 -14.63 -8.01 -4.04
CA TRP A 93 -15.92 -7.85 -3.39
C TRP A 93 -16.39 -6.39 -3.36
N LEU A 94 -15.47 -5.42 -3.32
CA LEU A 94 -15.80 -4.01 -3.31
C LEU A 94 -16.39 -3.55 -4.65
N GLU A 95 -15.71 -3.84 -5.76
CA GLU A 95 -16.13 -3.48 -7.12
C GLU A 95 -15.27 -4.24 -8.13
N ASP A 96 -15.88 -4.73 -9.22
CA ASP A 96 -15.17 -5.52 -10.24
C ASP A 96 -14.11 -4.68 -10.95
N ASP A 97 -14.43 -3.44 -11.34
CA ASP A 97 -13.50 -2.52 -12.00
C ASP A 97 -12.28 -2.20 -11.11
N PHE A 98 -12.52 -1.99 -9.82
CA PHE A 98 -11.45 -1.76 -8.85
C PHE A 98 -10.53 -2.99 -8.73
N ALA A 99 -11.10 -4.19 -8.76
CA ALA A 99 -10.33 -5.41 -8.71
C ALA A 99 -9.49 -5.65 -9.96
N VAL A 100 -10.06 -5.40 -11.14
CA VAL A 100 -9.32 -5.45 -12.42
C VAL A 100 -8.17 -4.45 -12.38
N TRP A 101 -8.42 -3.23 -11.88
CA TRP A 101 -7.35 -2.25 -11.71
C TRP A 101 -6.26 -2.76 -10.76
N CYS A 102 -6.59 -3.33 -9.60
CA CYS A 102 -5.59 -3.92 -8.71
C CYS A 102 -4.79 -5.04 -9.39
N ASP A 103 -5.45 -5.92 -10.14
CA ASP A 103 -4.79 -7.01 -10.87
C ASP A 103 -3.85 -6.44 -11.97
N LEU A 104 -4.22 -5.36 -12.66
CA LEU A 104 -3.36 -4.67 -13.63
C LEU A 104 -2.17 -3.97 -12.96
N GLN A 105 -2.36 -3.40 -11.76
CA GLN A 105 -1.25 -2.84 -11.00
C GLN A 105 -0.28 -3.95 -10.59
N ILE A 106 -0.78 -5.08 -10.08
CA ILE A 106 0.06 -6.25 -9.77
C ILE A 106 0.77 -6.76 -11.02
N ASP A 107 0.09 -6.85 -12.16
CA ASP A 107 0.70 -7.26 -13.42
C ASP A 107 1.78 -6.27 -13.88
N ALA A 108 1.55 -4.97 -13.76
CA ALA A 108 2.57 -3.94 -14.02
C ALA A 108 3.74 -4.01 -13.05
N LEU A 109 3.54 -4.43 -11.79
CA LEU A 109 4.62 -4.68 -10.84
C LEU A 109 5.43 -5.94 -11.19
N LEU A 110 4.77 -6.96 -11.72
CA LEU A 110 5.38 -8.26 -12.05
C LEU A 110 6.06 -8.27 -13.42
N ARG A 111 5.45 -7.60 -14.41
CA ARG A 111 5.91 -7.49 -15.80
C ARG A 111 6.62 -6.19 -16.11
N GLY A 112 6.41 -5.18 -15.27
CA GLY A 112 7.31 -4.05 -15.20
C GLY A 112 8.70 -4.62 -15.13
N ASP A 113 9.50 -4.21 -16.11
CA ASP A 113 10.93 -4.44 -16.25
C ASP A 113 11.58 -4.54 -14.86
N GLN A 114 12.60 -5.37 -14.68
CA GLN A 114 13.26 -5.71 -13.40
C GLN A 114 13.84 -4.48 -12.61
N SER A 115 13.10 -3.38 -12.50
CA SER A 115 13.50 -2.01 -12.77
C SER A 115 12.47 -1.04 -12.13
N ALA A 116 12.90 0.20 -11.89
CA ALA A 116 12.19 1.24 -11.13
C ALA A 116 11.93 0.95 -9.63
N ILE A 117 11.18 -0.08 -9.24
CA ILE A 117 10.79 -0.31 -7.82
C ILE A 117 11.97 -0.72 -6.96
N ALA A 118 12.74 -1.70 -7.43
CA ALA A 118 13.95 -2.13 -6.75
C ALA A 118 14.97 -0.98 -6.62
N ARG A 119 15.02 -0.10 -7.63
CA ARG A 119 15.87 1.10 -7.63
C ARG A 119 15.38 2.14 -6.60
N PHE A 120 14.08 2.39 -6.55
CA PHE A 120 13.44 3.27 -5.58
C PHE A 120 13.65 2.78 -4.14
N HIS A 121 13.34 1.50 -3.85
CA HIS A 121 13.56 0.93 -2.52
C HIS A 121 15.03 0.96 -2.10
N ARG A 122 15.97 0.72 -3.02
CA ARG A 122 17.40 0.83 -2.75
C ARG A 122 17.80 2.26 -2.38
N ALA A 123 17.27 3.27 -3.08
CA ALA A 123 17.52 4.67 -2.79
C ALA A 123 16.94 5.08 -1.42
N CYS A 124 15.69 4.69 -1.11
CA CYS A 124 15.08 4.94 0.20
C CYS A 124 15.87 4.29 1.34
N LYS A 125 16.27 3.02 1.18
CA LYS A 125 17.08 2.31 2.18
C LYS A 125 18.42 3.01 2.41
N LYS A 126 19.12 3.40 1.34
CA LYS A 126 20.40 4.11 1.44
C LYS A 126 20.25 5.46 2.16
N PHE A 127 19.14 6.18 1.93
CA PHE A 127 18.85 7.40 2.66
C PHE A 127 18.69 7.16 4.16
N ASP A 128 17.88 6.18 4.56
CA ASP A 128 17.64 5.89 5.97
C ASP A 128 18.93 5.37 6.67
N ASP A 129 19.72 4.53 5.98
CA ASP A 129 21.03 4.06 6.45
C ASP A 129 22.00 5.24 6.67
N CYS A 130 22.16 6.14 5.68
CA CYS A 130 23.04 7.31 5.80
C CYS A 130 22.56 8.30 6.88
N LYS A 131 21.24 8.46 7.05
CA LYS A 131 20.66 9.30 8.11
C LYS A 131 20.92 8.71 9.49
N SER A 132 20.86 7.39 9.64
CA SER A 132 21.21 6.70 10.89
C SER A 132 22.67 6.94 11.23
N LEU A 133 23.59 6.69 10.29
CA LEU A 133 25.03 6.87 10.47
C LEU A 133 25.42 8.33 10.80
N ALA A 134 24.70 9.30 10.23
CA ALA A 134 24.89 10.73 10.53
C ALA A 134 24.66 11.07 12.00
N SER A 135 23.81 10.30 12.68
CA SER A 135 23.44 10.52 14.08
C SER A 135 24.51 10.03 15.07
N ASP A 136 25.50 9.24 14.60
CA ASP A 136 26.51 8.61 15.44
C ASP A 136 27.78 9.47 15.65
N SER A 137 28.08 10.43 14.77
CA SER A 137 29.27 11.29 14.91
C SER A 137 29.24 12.59 14.09
N GLY A 138 29.96 13.63 14.55
CA GLY A 138 30.07 14.91 13.83
C GLY A 138 30.74 14.81 12.45
N ARG A 139 31.62 13.82 12.23
CA ARG A 139 32.24 13.55 10.92
C ARG A 139 31.20 13.01 9.94
N ASN A 140 30.32 12.12 10.38
CA ASN A 140 29.23 11.58 9.57
C ASN A 140 28.18 12.65 9.25
N LEU A 141 27.97 13.62 10.13
CA LEU A 141 27.05 14.74 9.90
C LEU A 141 27.47 15.62 8.70
N ASN A 142 28.78 15.84 8.53
CA ASN A 142 29.31 16.58 7.39
C ASN A 142 29.23 15.77 6.07
N ALA A 143 29.48 14.46 6.11
CA ALA A 143 29.29 13.58 4.96
C ALA A 143 27.81 13.55 4.52
N TRP A 144 26.90 13.42 5.49
CA TRP A 144 25.47 13.44 5.27
C TRP A 144 24.97 14.73 4.61
N ARG A 145 25.45 15.91 5.06
CA ARG A 145 25.09 17.19 4.43
C ARG A 145 25.41 17.23 2.94
N ARG A 146 26.45 16.52 2.50
CA ARG A 146 26.87 16.46 1.09
C ARG A 146 26.08 15.43 0.28
N GLU A 147 25.80 14.26 0.85
CA GLU A 147 25.12 13.16 0.13
C GLU A 147 23.60 13.32 0.09
N LYS A 148 23.00 13.97 1.09
CA LYS A 148 21.54 14.11 1.24
C LYS A 148 20.82 14.64 -0.02
N PRO A 149 21.26 15.71 -0.69
CA PRO A 149 20.55 16.23 -1.85
C PRO A 149 20.49 15.23 -3.03
N GLY A 150 21.57 14.49 -3.27
CA GLY A 150 21.62 13.47 -4.32
C GLY A 150 20.65 12.32 -4.06
N LEU A 151 20.60 11.84 -2.82
CA LEU A 151 19.68 10.78 -2.41
C LEU A 151 18.21 11.22 -2.53
N ILE A 152 17.89 12.48 -2.21
CA ILE A 152 16.54 13.02 -2.39
C ILE A 152 16.16 13.00 -3.88
N CYS A 153 17.04 13.49 -4.76
CA CYS A 153 16.80 13.49 -6.21
C CYS A 153 16.63 12.07 -6.78
N GLU A 154 17.43 11.10 -6.33
CA GLU A 154 17.27 9.69 -6.74
C GLU A 154 15.93 9.10 -6.29
N ILE A 155 15.47 9.42 -5.08
CA ILE A 155 14.16 9.00 -4.56
C ILE A 155 13.02 9.64 -5.36
N GLU A 156 13.09 10.96 -5.61
CA GLU A 156 12.07 11.70 -6.37
C GLU A 156 11.95 11.16 -7.80
N ARG A 157 13.08 11.00 -8.50
CA ARG A 157 13.13 10.41 -9.84
C ARG A 157 12.60 8.98 -9.87
N GLY A 158 12.93 8.19 -8.85
CA GLY A 158 12.39 6.84 -8.68
C GLY A 158 10.88 6.86 -8.54
N ARG A 159 10.34 7.77 -7.71
CA ARG A 159 8.90 7.94 -7.51
C ARG A 159 8.18 8.35 -8.80
N GLU A 160 8.70 9.32 -9.53
CA GLU A 160 8.13 9.77 -10.80
C GLU A 160 8.07 8.63 -11.83
N LEU A 161 9.18 7.90 -11.99
CA LEU A 161 9.23 6.74 -12.88
C LEU A 161 8.19 5.69 -12.51
N LEU A 162 8.00 5.43 -11.21
CA LEU A 162 6.97 4.51 -10.73
C LEU A 162 5.56 5.00 -11.02
N GLN A 163 5.29 6.28 -10.80
CA GLN A 163 3.98 6.86 -11.11
C GLN A 163 3.67 6.76 -12.61
N MET A 164 4.64 7.01 -13.47
CA MET A 164 4.49 6.85 -14.92
C MET A 164 4.27 5.38 -15.32
N THR A 165 5.08 4.45 -14.83
CA THR A 165 4.98 3.01 -15.15
C THR A 165 3.65 2.41 -14.71
N LEU A 166 3.15 2.84 -13.54
CA LEU A 166 1.89 2.36 -12.97
C LEU A 166 0.66 3.09 -13.54
N GLY A 167 0.85 4.07 -14.43
CA GLY A 167 -0.24 4.87 -15.01
C GLY A 167 -0.94 5.79 -14.00
N LEU A 168 -0.26 6.13 -12.90
CA LEU A 168 -0.73 6.99 -11.82
C LEU A 168 -0.40 8.46 -12.13
N ASN A 169 -1.03 9.09 -13.12
CA ASN A 169 -0.86 10.53 -13.33
C ASN A 169 -1.70 11.31 -12.30
N HIS A 170 -1.05 11.94 -11.32
CA HIS A 170 -0.53 13.33 -11.25
C HIS A 170 -1.63 14.38 -10.96
N PRO A 171 -1.59 15.10 -9.82
CA PRO A 171 -2.65 15.99 -9.32
C PRO A 171 -2.86 17.30 -10.11
N THR A 172 -2.47 17.37 -11.39
CA THR A 172 -2.61 18.58 -12.23
C THR A 172 -3.67 18.45 -13.32
N GLN A 173 -4.58 17.47 -13.24
CA GLN A 173 -5.77 17.43 -14.09
C GLN A 173 -7.05 17.36 -13.25
N SER A 174 -7.29 18.38 -12.45
CA SER A 174 -8.66 18.75 -12.07
C SER A 174 -8.86 20.24 -12.34
N SER A 175 -9.84 20.52 -13.20
CA SER A 175 -10.56 21.80 -13.28
C SER A 175 -9.86 22.96 -14.00
N ASP A 176 -9.79 22.93 -15.35
CA ASP A 176 -9.75 24.18 -16.15
C ASP A 176 -10.13 24.00 -17.65
N GLN A 177 -10.95 23.01 -18.02
CA GLN A 177 -11.48 22.89 -19.39
C GLN A 177 -13.00 22.64 -19.49
N GLN A 178 -13.78 23.12 -18.52
CA GLN A 178 -15.24 23.25 -18.65
C GLN A 178 -15.69 24.70 -18.40
N ALA A 179 -15.06 25.62 -19.12
CA ALA A 179 -15.53 27.00 -19.27
C ALA A 179 -15.15 27.53 -20.66
N LEU A 180 -15.60 26.85 -21.73
CA LEU A 180 -15.75 27.42 -23.08
C LEU A 180 -16.36 26.36 -24.02
N ALA A 181 -17.68 26.23 -23.96
CA ALA A 181 -18.60 25.96 -25.07
C ALA A 181 -20.03 26.01 -24.52
#